data_AF-A0A960UD62-F1
#
_entry.id   AF-A0A960UD62-F1
#
_cell.length_a   1.000
_cell.length_b   1.000
_cell.length_c   1.000
_cell.angle_alpha   90.00
_cell.angle_beta   90.00
_cell.angle_gamma   90.00
#
_symmetry.space_group_name_H-M   'P 1'
#
loop_
_entity.id
_entity.type
_entity.pdbx_description
1 polymer ?
#
loop_
_entity_poly.entity_id
_entity_poly.type
_entity_poly.pdbx_seq_one_letter_code
_entity_poly.pdbx_strand_id
1 'polypeptide(L)'
;MSAAKRISKRRLKDDKFVDIVFHYGEMLREHQRLIVGGLVVLVLLVLGVTWGKRAMHLGNEEAQQAFSTALKQLEVAMQGTDPMAFGAPEQAFMAIESENGGKDVGKWSIYYVGYCREQMGKYEEAEQDYERYLKAESNGQFALAAKLGLATCNAGVGRYKVQADMLVDLASSAKVDSAQANAWLYQAGQTYMDNGYFDLARQVFTRIEDHVDEQTQQEVQQFLEALDQVKQS
;
A
#
# COMPACT_ATOMS: atom_id res chain seq x y z
N MET A 1 85.85 -25.44 21.24
CA MET A 1 84.45 -25.71 21.61
C MET A 1 83.75 -24.38 21.86
N SER A 2 82.78 -24.04 21.01
CA SER A 2 81.98 -22.81 21.12
C SER A 2 80.76 -23.09 22.00
N ALA A 3 80.59 -22.35 23.09
CA ALA A 3 79.38 -22.44 23.92
C ALA A 3 78.64 -21.10 23.85
N ALA A 4 77.54 -21.14 23.11
CA ALA A 4 76.73 -19.99 22.74
C ALA A 4 76.05 -19.32 23.94
N LYS A 5 75.98 -17.99 23.83
CA LYS A 5 75.30 -17.01 24.68
C LYS A 5 73.84 -17.42 24.97
N ARG A 6 73.53 -17.78 26.23
CA ARG A 6 72.16 -18.02 26.70
C ARG A 6 71.48 -16.68 27.03
N ILE A 7 70.65 -16.18 26.12
CA ILE A 7 69.71 -15.08 26.39
C ILE A 7 68.46 -15.69 27.06
N SER A 8 68.16 -15.22 28.27
CA SER A 8 67.07 -15.72 29.13
C SER A 8 65.69 -15.32 28.61
N LYS A 9 64.82 -16.32 28.39
CA LYS A 9 63.43 -16.20 27.88
C LYS A 9 62.42 -15.52 28.84
N ARG A 10 62.85 -15.03 30.01
CA ARG A 10 61.96 -14.42 31.03
C ARG A 10 61.80 -12.91 30.93
N ARG A 11 62.67 -12.20 30.19
CA ARG A 11 62.64 -10.73 30.08
C ARG A 11 61.79 -10.18 28.91
N LEU A 12 61.09 -11.03 28.16
CA LEU A 12 60.36 -10.63 26.94
C LEU A 12 58.82 -10.62 27.09
N LYS A 13 58.26 -11.03 28.23
CA LYS A 13 56.80 -11.12 28.44
C LYS A 13 56.23 -9.97 29.28
N ASP A 14 56.95 -9.51 30.29
CA ASP A 14 56.51 -8.36 31.09
C ASP A 14 56.60 -7.06 30.28
N ASP A 15 57.64 -6.91 29.46
CA ASP A 15 57.89 -5.70 28.66
C ASP A 15 56.76 -5.43 27.66
N LYS A 16 56.21 -6.47 27.01
CA LYS A 16 55.12 -6.28 26.02
C LYS A 16 53.79 -5.92 26.65
N PHE A 17 53.46 -6.48 27.82
CA PHE A 17 52.18 -6.17 28.48
C PHE A 17 52.23 -4.78 29.12
N VAL A 18 53.39 -4.43 29.68
CA VAL A 18 53.67 -3.10 30.22
C VAL A 18 53.70 -2.08 29.08
N ASP A 19 54.39 -2.32 27.96
CA ASP A 19 54.35 -1.44 26.78
C ASP A 19 52.94 -1.27 26.24
N ILE A 20 52.14 -2.33 26.15
CA ILE A 20 50.73 -2.21 25.74
C ILE A 20 49.98 -1.31 26.74
N VAL A 21 50.06 -1.58 28.04
CA VAL A 21 49.33 -0.78 29.05
C VAL A 21 49.79 0.68 29.09
N PHE A 22 51.09 0.95 28.94
CA PHE A 22 51.65 2.30 28.91
C PHE A 22 51.34 3.02 27.59
N HIS A 23 51.48 2.35 26.45
CA HIS A 23 51.24 2.94 25.12
C HIS A 23 49.75 3.21 24.87
N TYR A 24 48.85 2.33 25.32
CA TYR A 24 47.41 2.59 25.31
C TYR A 24 47.00 3.58 26.42
N GLY A 25 47.68 3.58 27.56
CA GLY A 25 47.45 4.52 28.67
C GLY A 25 47.78 5.98 28.32
N GLU A 26 48.88 6.21 27.59
CA GLU A 26 49.26 7.54 27.09
C GLU A 26 48.35 7.98 25.92
N MET A 27 48.03 7.10 24.97
CA MET A 27 47.07 7.41 23.89
C MET A 27 45.68 7.77 24.44
N LEU A 28 45.20 7.07 25.48
CA LEU A 28 43.92 7.40 26.12
C LEU A 28 43.95 8.76 26.81
N ARG A 29 45.09 9.16 27.40
CA ARG A 29 45.23 10.44 28.11
C ARG A 29 45.35 11.61 27.16
N GLU A 30 46.11 11.43 26.08
CA GLU A 30 46.35 12.45 25.06
C GLU A 30 45.08 12.75 24.24
N HIS A 31 44.24 11.73 24.00
CA HIS A 31 42.98 11.85 23.24
C HIS A 31 41.73 11.72 24.10
N GLN A 32 41.83 11.79 25.44
CA GLN A 32 40.72 11.58 26.38
C GLN A 32 39.50 12.44 26.05
N ARG A 33 39.71 13.72 25.72
CA ARG A 33 38.62 14.66 25.39
C ARG A 33 37.88 14.26 24.11
N LEU A 34 38.59 13.73 23.12
CA LEU A 34 38.01 13.26 21.86
C LEU A 34 37.28 11.92 22.05
N ILE A 35 37.83 11.01 22.85
CA ILE A 35 37.20 9.72 23.17
C ILE A 35 35.93 9.94 23.98
N VAL A 36 35.97 10.77 25.02
CA VAL A 36 34.80 11.13 25.83
C VAL A 36 33.78 11.88 24.97
N GLY A 37 34.21 12.82 24.13
CA GLY A 37 33.33 13.53 23.19
C GLY A 37 32.63 12.58 22.22
N GLY A 38 33.38 11.66 21.60
CA GLY A 38 32.84 10.64 20.70
C GLY A 38 31.85 9.70 21.39
N LEU A 39 32.13 9.32 22.64
CA LEU A 39 31.25 8.45 23.43
C LEU A 39 29.95 9.17 23.83
N VAL A 40 30.02 10.46 24.19
CA VAL A 40 28.82 11.28 24.44
C VAL A 40 27.96 11.41 23.18
N VAL A 41 28.57 11.66 22.01
CA VAL A 41 27.83 11.71 20.74
C VAL A 41 27.19 10.36 20.41
N LEU A 42 27.91 9.26 20.62
CA LEU A 42 27.38 7.90 20.43
C LEU A 42 26.18 7.63 21.35
N VAL A 43 26.28 7.99 22.63
CA VAL A 43 25.19 7.84 23.61
C VAL A 43 23.98 8.69 23.20
N LEU A 44 24.18 9.94 22.79
CA LEU A 44 23.11 10.80 22.30
C LEU A 44 22.46 10.26 21.02
N LEU A 45 23.23 9.67 20.11
CA LEU A 45 22.69 9.00 18.92
C LEU A 45 21.86 7.77 19.28
N VAL A 46 22.36 6.91 20.18
CA VAL A 46 21.63 5.73 20.64
C VAL A 46 20.35 6.13 21.38
N LEU A 47 20.43 7.12 22.27
CA LEU A 47 19.26 7.68 22.95
C LEU A 47 18.27 8.30 21.96
N GLY A 48 18.73 9.10 20.99
CA GLY A 48 17.87 9.66 19.95
C GLY A 48 17.17 8.60 19.10
N VAL A 49 17.88 7.56 18.67
CA VAL A 49 17.30 6.44 17.90
C VAL A 49 16.31 5.64 18.75
N THR A 50 16.66 5.32 20.01
CA THR A 50 15.77 4.55 20.90
C THR A 50 14.52 5.32 21.30
N TRP A 51 14.66 6.61 21.62
CA TRP A 51 13.53 7.48 21.93
C TRP A 51 12.65 7.69 20.69
N GLY A 52 13.26 7.88 19.51
CA GLY A 52 12.57 7.97 18.23
C GLY A 52 11.76 6.71 17.91
N LYS A 53 12.36 5.52 18.03
CA LYS A 53 11.65 4.24 17.84
C LYS A 53 10.52 4.07 18.84
N ARG A 54 10.73 4.38 20.12
CA ARG A 54 9.71 4.21 21.17
C ARG A 54 8.54 5.19 20.99
N ALA A 55 8.81 6.45 20.65
CA ALA A 55 7.79 7.44 20.33
C ALA A 55 6.98 7.04 19.09
N MET A 56 7.63 6.47 18.07
CA MET A 56 6.94 5.91 16.91
C MET A 56 6.06 4.70 17.27
N HIS A 57 6.52 3.78 18.13
CA HIS A 57 5.76 2.59 18.52
C HIS A 57 4.51 2.92 19.35
N LEU A 58 4.61 3.83 20.33
CA LEU A 58 3.46 4.26 21.16
C LEU A 58 2.34 4.87 20.30
N GLY A 59 2.70 5.78 19.39
CA GLY A 59 1.71 6.36 18.47
C GLY A 59 1.22 5.39 17.39
N ASN A 60 1.81 4.20 17.24
CA ASN A 60 1.34 3.20 16.28
C ASN A 60 0.22 2.32 16.87
N GLU A 61 0.28 2.03 18.17
CA GLU A 61 -0.73 1.22 18.87
C GLU A 61 -2.07 1.96 18.97
N GLU A 62 -2.05 3.24 19.36
CA GLU A 62 -3.26 4.08 19.43
C GLU A 62 -3.91 4.24 18.06
N ALA A 63 -3.11 4.51 17.02
CA ALA A 63 -3.60 4.65 15.65
C ALA A 63 -4.19 3.35 15.12
N GLN A 64 -3.58 2.21 15.42
CA GLN A 64 -4.11 0.89 15.05
C GLN A 64 -5.44 0.59 15.76
N GLN A 65 -5.56 0.98 17.03
CA GLN A 65 -6.80 0.82 17.79
C GLN A 65 -7.91 1.73 17.29
N ALA A 66 -7.60 2.98 16.96
CA ALA A 66 -8.53 3.91 16.33
C ALA A 66 -9.01 3.36 14.97
N PHE A 67 -8.07 2.85 14.16
CA PHE A 67 -8.37 2.23 12.87
C PHE A 67 -9.28 0.99 13.01
N SER A 68 -8.99 0.11 13.99
CA SER A 68 -9.86 -1.03 14.29
C SER A 68 -11.27 -0.60 14.71
N THR A 69 -11.38 0.48 15.49
CA THR A 69 -12.68 1.05 15.86
C THR A 69 -13.43 1.59 14.65
N ALA A 70 -12.75 2.32 13.76
CA ALA A 70 -13.33 2.84 12.52
C ALA A 70 -13.81 1.70 11.60
N LEU A 71 -13.06 0.60 11.49
CA LEU A 71 -13.49 -0.59 10.75
C LEU A 71 -14.76 -1.23 11.32
N LYS A 72 -14.92 -1.28 12.65
CA LYS A 72 -16.16 -1.78 13.27
C LYS A 72 -17.36 -0.89 12.96
N GLN A 73 -17.15 0.43 12.96
CA GLN A 73 -18.21 1.37 12.56
C GLN A 73 -18.58 1.17 11.08
N LEU A 74 -17.60 0.95 10.22
CA LEU A 74 -17.80 0.64 8.82
C LEU A 74 -18.60 -0.66 8.65
N GLU A 75 -18.27 -1.72 9.39
CA GLU A 75 -18.99 -2.98 9.38
C GLU A 75 -20.47 -2.81 9.75
N VAL A 76 -20.75 -2.01 10.79
CA VAL A 76 -22.13 -1.68 11.18
C VAL A 76 -22.84 -0.90 10.07
N ALA A 77 -22.17 0.05 9.42
CA ALA A 77 -22.75 0.81 8.31
C ALA A 77 -23.10 -0.10 7.11
N MET A 78 -22.23 -1.06 6.78
CA MET A 78 -22.45 -2.02 5.68
C MET A 78 -23.62 -2.99 5.91
N GLN A 79 -24.06 -3.19 7.16
CA GLN A 79 -25.24 -4.01 7.47
C GLN A 79 -26.56 -3.24 7.27
N GLY A 80 -26.49 -1.91 7.21
CA GLY A 80 -27.65 -1.06 6.98
C GLY A 80 -27.92 -0.83 5.50
N THR A 81 -29.08 -0.24 5.21
CA THR A 81 -29.45 0.23 3.87
C THR A 81 -29.33 1.74 3.70
N ASP A 82 -29.07 2.47 4.78
CA ASP A 82 -28.94 3.93 4.77
C ASP A 82 -27.51 4.34 4.41
N PRO A 83 -27.28 4.97 3.23
CA PRO A 83 -25.96 5.47 2.84
C PRO A 83 -25.37 6.47 3.85
N MET A 84 -26.20 7.19 4.61
CA MET A 84 -25.70 8.17 5.59
C MET A 84 -25.03 7.52 6.80
N ALA A 85 -25.22 6.21 7.02
CA ALA A 85 -24.52 5.46 8.06
C ALA A 85 -22.99 5.46 7.87
N PHE A 86 -22.50 5.70 6.65
CA PHE A 86 -21.07 5.78 6.34
C PHE A 86 -20.41 7.11 6.77
N GLY A 87 -21.18 8.11 7.23
CA GLY A 87 -20.62 9.39 7.69
C GLY A 87 -19.79 9.29 8.98
N ALA A 88 -20.18 8.43 9.93
CA ALA A 88 -19.41 8.20 11.15
C ALA A 88 -18.03 7.54 10.88
N PRO A 89 -17.96 6.41 10.12
CA PRO A 89 -16.68 5.83 9.76
C PRO A 89 -15.85 6.77 8.86
N GLU A 90 -16.46 7.54 7.94
CA GLU A 90 -15.76 8.59 7.17
C GLU A 90 -14.98 9.53 8.10
N GLN A 91 -15.67 10.13 9.08
CA GLN A 91 -15.05 11.06 10.02
C GLN A 91 -13.94 10.41 10.86
N ALA A 92 -14.15 9.15 11.28
CA ALA A 92 -13.14 8.40 12.02
C ALA A 92 -11.87 8.16 11.18
N PHE A 93 -12.01 7.78 9.91
CA PHE A 93 -10.85 7.60 9.02
C PHE A 93 -10.17 8.93 8.69
N MET A 94 -10.91 10.02 8.48
CA MET A 94 -10.31 11.35 8.28
C MET A 94 -9.48 11.80 9.49
N ALA A 95 -9.94 11.52 10.72
CA ALA A 95 -9.17 11.83 11.92
C ALA A 95 -7.85 11.03 11.98
N ILE A 96 -7.91 9.73 11.67
CA ILE A 96 -6.71 8.87 11.64
C ILE A 96 -5.74 9.35 10.55
N GLU A 97 -6.24 9.67 9.36
CA GLU A 97 -5.44 10.23 8.27
C GLU A 97 -4.70 11.51 8.69
N SER A 98 -5.42 12.47 9.29
CA SER A 98 -4.87 13.75 9.73
C SER A 98 -3.73 13.56 10.75
N GLU A 99 -3.92 12.66 11.72
CA GLU A 99 -2.95 12.42 12.79
C GLU A 99 -1.80 11.48 12.38
N ASN A 100 -2.02 10.62 11.37
CA ASN A 100 -1.11 9.52 11.04
C ASN A 100 -0.76 9.41 9.55
N GLY A 101 -0.96 10.44 8.73
CA GLY A 101 -0.81 10.37 7.27
C GLY A 101 0.57 9.91 6.76
N GLY A 102 1.63 10.06 7.57
CA GLY A 102 2.96 9.52 7.26
C GLY A 102 3.14 8.02 7.52
N LYS A 103 2.19 7.38 8.21
CA LYS A 103 2.20 5.96 8.59
C LYS A 103 1.24 5.16 7.71
N ASP A 104 1.43 3.84 7.66
CA ASP A 104 0.60 2.95 6.85
C ASP A 104 -0.89 3.08 7.16
N VAL A 105 -1.27 3.11 8.44
CA VAL A 105 -2.68 3.27 8.86
C VAL A 105 -3.29 4.58 8.38
N GLY A 106 -2.54 5.70 8.40
CA GLY A 106 -3.05 6.97 7.90
C GLY A 106 -3.21 6.96 6.39
N LYS A 107 -2.29 6.32 5.66
CA LYS A 107 -2.45 6.11 4.21
C LYS A 107 -3.63 5.20 3.89
N TRP A 108 -3.80 4.11 4.63
CA TRP A 108 -4.95 3.21 4.50
C TRP A 108 -6.27 3.92 4.78
N SER A 109 -6.30 4.84 5.74
CA SER A 109 -7.47 5.66 6.01
C SER A 109 -7.90 6.51 4.81
N ILE A 110 -6.98 7.01 3.98
CA ILE A 110 -7.33 7.73 2.73
C ILE A 110 -8.24 6.86 1.84
N TYR A 111 -7.88 5.59 1.65
CA TYR A 111 -8.69 4.65 0.88
C TYR A 111 -10.08 4.47 1.50
N TYR A 112 -10.16 4.29 2.82
CA TYR A 112 -11.45 4.09 3.49
C TYR A 112 -12.32 5.35 3.53
N VAL A 113 -11.75 6.55 3.53
CA VAL A 113 -12.51 7.81 3.34
C VAL A 113 -13.16 7.81 1.95
N GLY A 114 -12.39 7.48 0.91
CA GLY A 114 -12.91 7.33 -0.45
C GLY A 114 -14.04 6.29 -0.53
N TYR A 115 -13.84 5.13 0.11
CA TYR A 115 -14.86 4.08 0.18
C TYR A 115 -16.15 4.56 0.86
N CYS A 116 -16.08 5.19 2.03
CA CYS A 116 -17.27 5.73 2.69
C CYS A 116 -18.01 6.73 1.80
N ARG A 117 -17.27 7.65 1.15
CA ARG A 117 -17.84 8.65 0.24
C ARG A 117 -18.51 8.02 -0.99
N GLU A 118 -17.90 6.99 -1.56
CA GLU A 118 -18.49 6.21 -2.65
C GLU A 118 -19.82 5.59 -2.22
N GLN A 119 -19.87 4.97 -1.04
CA GLN A 119 -21.11 4.39 -0.50
C GLN A 119 -22.19 5.44 -0.23
N MET A 120 -21.81 6.68 0.09
CA MET A 120 -22.71 7.84 0.21
C MET A 120 -23.13 8.46 -1.14
N GLY A 121 -22.62 7.97 -2.26
CA GLY A 121 -22.88 8.55 -3.59
C GLY A 121 -22.12 9.85 -3.88
N LYS A 122 -21.12 10.18 -3.06
CA LYS A 122 -20.25 11.36 -3.22
C LYS A 122 -19.10 11.04 -4.19
N TYR A 123 -19.44 10.70 -5.43
CA TYR A 123 -18.51 10.09 -6.38
C TYR A 123 -17.31 10.97 -6.74
N GLU A 124 -17.49 12.27 -6.94
CA GLU A 124 -16.39 13.19 -7.25
C GLU A 124 -15.39 13.33 -6.09
N GLU A 125 -15.88 13.28 -4.86
CA GLU A 125 -15.04 13.38 -3.65
C GLU A 125 -14.30 12.06 -3.41
N ALA A 126 -14.99 10.94 -3.60
CA ALA A 126 -14.40 9.60 -3.54
C ALA A 126 -13.31 9.42 -4.62
N GLU A 127 -13.54 9.92 -5.84
CA GLU A 127 -12.55 9.91 -6.93
C GLU A 127 -11.24 10.57 -6.47
N GLN A 128 -11.33 11.76 -5.86
CA GLN A 128 -10.16 12.48 -5.35
C GLN A 128 -9.42 11.70 -4.26
N ASP A 129 -10.13 11.05 -3.34
CA ASP A 129 -9.47 10.28 -2.27
C ASP A 129 -8.78 9.03 -2.80
N TYR A 130 -9.38 8.32 -3.75
CA TYR A 130 -8.72 7.17 -4.37
C TYR A 130 -7.48 7.59 -5.17
N GLU A 131 -7.51 8.71 -5.88
CA GLU A 131 -6.32 9.26 -6.53
C GLU A 131 -5.23 9.64 -5.52
N ARG A 132 -5.59 10.27 -4.40
CA ARG A 132 -4.66 10.61 -3.32
C ARG A 132 -4.03 9.36 -2.72
N TYR A 133 -4.83 8.32 -2.48
CA TYR A 133 -4.33 7.03 -2.01
C TYR A 133 -3.35 6.41 -3.01
N LEU A 134 -3.70 6.34 -4.29
CA LEU A 134 -2.84 5.74 -5.34
C LEU A 134 -1.56 6.55 -5.57
N LYS A 135 -1.59 7.86 -5.35
CA LYS A 135 -0.39 8.71 -5.36
C LYS A 135 0.55 8.38 -4.19
N ALA A 136 -0.02 8.08 -3.02
CA ALA A 136 0.76 7.72 -1.83
C ALA A 136 1.24 6.26 -1.87
N GLU A 137 0.43 5.33 -2.40
CA GLU A 137 0.58 3.89 -2.32
C GLU A 137 0.14 3.20 -3.64
N SER A 138 0.81 3.53 -4.74
CA SER A 138 0.48 3.01 -6.09
C SER A 138 0.48 1.48 -6.23
N ASN A 139 1.20 0.79 -5.34
CA ASN A 139 1.27 -0.67 -5.23
C ASN A 139 0.93 -1.18 -3.82
N GLY A 140 0.30 -0.34 -2.99
CA GLY A 140 -0.09 -0.71 -1.64
C GLY A 140 -1.22 -1.74 -1.60
N GLN A 141 -1.54 -2.23 -0.39
CA GLN A 141 -2.49 -3.32 -0.21
C GLN A 141 -3.90 -3.03 -0.74
N PHE A 142 -4.31 -1.76 -0.81
CA PHE A 142 -5.62 -1.34 -1.35
C PHE A 142 -5.52 -0.74 -2.75
N ALA A 143 -4.38 -0.82 -3.44
CA ALA A 143 -4.20 -0.18 -4.74
C ALA A 143 -5.16 -0.75 -5.80
N LEU A 144 -5.39 -2.05 -5.80
CA LEU A 144 -6.36 -2.67 -6.70
C LEU A 144 -7.79 -2.21 -6.39
N ALA A 145 -8.16 -2.22 -5.11
CA ALA A 145 -9.49 -1.80 -4.65
C ALA A 145 -9.75 -0.31 -4.93
N ALA A 146 -8.76 0.56 -4.73
CA ALA A 146 -8.85 1.99 -5.05
C ALA A 146 -9.05 2.23 -6.55
N LYS A 147 -8.37 1.47 -7.41
CA LYS A 147 -8.59 1.56 -8.87
C LYS A 147 -9.98 1.10 -9.28
N LEU A 148 -10.53 0.07 -8.63
CA LEU A 148 -11.92 -0.35 -8.84
C LEU A 148 -12.89 0.73 -8.35
N GLY A 149 -12.63 1.32 -7.18
CA GLY A 149 -13.40 2.45 -6.67
C GLY A 149 -13.42 3.64 -7.62
N LEU A 150 -12.28 3.98 -8.25
CA LEU A 150 -12.23 5.00 -9.31
C LEU A 150 -13.11 4.65 -10.51
N ALA A 151 -13.10 3.39 -10.94
CA ALA A 151 -13.97 2.93 -12.03
C ALA A 151 -15.45 3.09 -11.63
N THR A 152 -15.83 2.69 -10.41
CA THR A 152 -17.17 2.90 -9.85
C THR A 152 -17.56 4.37 -9.81
N CYS A 153 -16.67 5.25 -9.31
CA CYS A 153 -16.91 6.69 -9.25
C CYS A 153 -17.13 7.28 -10.66
N ASN A 154 -16.32 6.86 -11.64
CA ASN A 154 -16.48 7.30 -13.03
C ASN A 154 -17.84 6.89 -13.62
N ALA A 155 -18.33 5.67 -13.34
CA ALA A 155 -19.69 5.29 -13.71
C ALA A 155 -20.75 6.11 -12.95
N GLY A 156 -20.55 6.38 -11.66
CA GLY A 156 -21.45 7.18 -10.82
C GLY A 156 -21.68 8.60 -11.33
N VAL A 157 -20.68 9.18 -12.02
CA VAL A 157 -20.77 10.51 -12.65
C VAL A 157 -21.03 10.46 -14.16
N GLY A 158 -21.40 9.29 -14.70
CA GLY A 158 -21.79 9.10 -16.11
C GLY A 158 -20.63 8.98 -17.10
N ARG A 159 -19.38 8.85 -16.64
CA ARG A 159 -18.19 8.64 -17.48
C ARG A 159 -18.02 7.15 -17.81
N TYR A 160 -19.04 6.55 -18.41
CA TYR A 160 -19.11 5.10 -18.63
C TYR A 160 -17.99 4.52 -19.50
N LYS A 161 -17.55 5.26 -20.54
CA LYS A 161 -16.42 4.81 -21.36
C LYS A 161 -15.14 4.70 -20.53
N VAL A 162 -14.87 5.68 -19.67
CA VAL A 162 -13.69 5.71 -18.80
C VAL A 162 -13.73 4.54 -17.82
N GLN A 163 -14.89 4.30 -17.20
CA GLN A 163 -15.06 3.14 -16.32
C GLN A 163 -14.76 1.82 -17.06
N ALA A 164 -15.27 1.64 -18.27
CA ALA A 164 -15.07 0.41 -19.03
C ALA A 164 -13.61 0.25 -19.49
N ASP A 165 -12.94 1.34 -19.92
CA ASP A 165 -11.50 1.33 -20.24
C ASP A 165 -10.69 0.88 -19.01
N MET A 166 -11.00 1.42 -17.82
CA MET A 166 -10.31 1.07 -16.58
C MET A 166 -10.48 -0.39 -16.20
N LEU A 167 -11.68 -0.96 -16.35
CA LEU A 167 -11.91 -2.39 -16.10
C LEU A 167 -11.11 -3.30 -17.05
N VAL A 168 -11.02 -2.92 -18.33
CA VAL A 168 -10.21 -3.65 -19.32
C VAL A 168 -8.72 -3.62 -18.96
N ASP A 169 -8.22 -2.47 -18.53
CA ASP A 169 -6.83 -2.31 -18.08
C ASP A 169 -6.55 -3.15 -16.83
N LEU A 170 -7.49 -3.14 -15.87
CA LEU A 170 -7.40 -3.96 -14.65
C LEU A 170 -7.42 -5.45 -14.96
N ALA A 171 -8.27 -5.91 -15.87
CA ALA A 171 -8.34 -7.31 -16.30
C ALA A 171 -7.05 -7.79 -16.97
N SER A 172 -6.27 -6.87 -17.55
CA SER A 172 -4.99 -7.18 -18.22
C SER A 172 -3.81 -7.25 -17.23
N SER A 173 -4.05 -7.03 -15.93
CA SER A 173 -3.01 -7.06 -14.90
C SER A 173 -2.61 -8.49 -14.53
N ALA A 174 -1.31 -8.78 -14.54
CA ALA A 174 -0.76 -10.09 -14.17
C ALA A 174 -1.04 -10.55 -12.72
N LYS A 175 -1.59 -9.66 -11.87
CA LYS A 175 -1.96 -9.96 -10.48
C LYS A 175 -3.39 -10.50 -10.33
N VAL A 176 -4.14 -10.59 -11.42
CA VAL A 176 -5.56 -10.93 -11.44
C VAL A 176 -5.71 -12.29 -12.09
N ASP A 177 -6.47 -13.19 -11.44
CA ASP A 177 -6.76 -14.50 -12.02
C ASP A 177 -7.73 -14.38 -13.22
N SER A 178 -7.78 -15.41 -14.06
CA SER A 178 -8.57 -15.41 -15.29
C SER A 178 -10.07 -15.28 -15.03
N ALA A 179 -10.59 -15.83 -13.93
CA ALA A 179 -12.01 -15.72 -13.61
C ALA A 179 -12.39 -14.28 -13.28
N GLN A 180 -11.60 -13.60 -12.43
CA GLN A 180 -11.82 -12.20 -12.09
C GLN A 180 -11.60 -11.27 -13.28
N ALA A 181 -10.60 -11.55 -14.12
CA ALA A 181 -10.34 -10.81 -15.35
C ALA A 181 -11.53 -10.93 -16.32
N ASN A 182 -12.05 -12.14 -16.54
CA ASN A 182 -13.22 -12.37 -17.39
C ASN A 182 -14.47 -11.66 -16.86
N ALA A 183 -14.68 -11.63 -15.54
CA ALA A 183 -15.80 -10.89 -14.94
C ALA A 183 -15.72 -9.37 -15.22
N TRP A 184 -14.54 -8.77 -15.14
CA TRP A 184 -14.37 -7.35 -15.46
C TRP A 184 -14.45 -7.06 -16.95
N LEU A 185 -13.95 -7.95 -17.81
CA LEU A 185 -14.14 -7.85 -19.26
C LEU A 185 -15.62 -7.92 -19.60
N TYR A 186 -16.36 -8.86 -19.02
CA TYR A 186 -17.80 -8.96 -19.20
C TYR A 186 -18.53 -7.67 -18.80
N GLN A 187 -18.24 -7.14 -17.60
CA GLN A 187 -18.82 -5.87 -17.12
C GLN A 187 -18.46 -4.67 -18.02
N ALA A 188 -17.21 -4.60 -18.51
CA ALA A 188 -16.79 -3.57 -19.45
C ALA A 188 -17.52 -3.69 -20.79
N GLY A 189 -17.66 -4.92 -21.31
CA GLY A 189 -18.40 -5.21 -22.53
C GLY A 189 -19.87 -4.77 -22.45
N GLN A 190 -20.55 -5.10 -21.34
CA GLN A 190 -21.90 -4.62 -21.06
C GLN A 190 -21.96 -3.08 -21.00
N THR A 191 -21.03 -2.46 -20.28
CA THR A 191 -21.02 -1.00 -20.17
C THR A 191 -20.80 -0.33 -21.54
N TYR A 192 -19.95 -0.90 -22.40
CA TYR A 192 -19.78 -0.42 -23.76
C TYR A 192 -21.05 -0.60 -24.61
N MET A 193 -21.70 -1.77 -24.52
CA MET A 193 -22.97 -2.05 -25.21
C MET A 193 -24.04 -1.02 -24.87
N ASP A 194 -24.31 -0.85 -23.57
CA ASP A 194 -25.40 -0.01 -23.07
C ASP A 194 -25.22 1.47 -23.41
N ASN A 195 -23.97 1.88 -23.69
CA ASN A 195 -23.60 3.25 -24.03
C ASN A 195 -23.22 3.44 -25.51
N GLY A 196 -23.53 2.47 -26.37
CA GLY A 196 -23.38 2.57 -27.83
C GLY A 196 -21.95 2.44 -28.36
N TYR A 197 -21.00 1.99 -27.54
CA TYR A 197 -19.61 1.73 -27.93
C TYR A 197 -19.45 0.32 -28.51
N PHE A 198 -20.25 -0.02 -29.52
CA PHE A 198 -20.40 -1.37 -30.06
C PHE A 198 -19.09 -2.03 -30.53
N ASP A 199 -18.20 -1.25 -31.16
CA ASP A 199 -16.90 -1.78 -31.61
C ASP A 199 -15.98 -2.16 -30.43
N LEU A 200 -16.03 -1.41 -29.32
CA LEU A 200 -15.26 -1.70 -28.12
C LEU A 200 -15.88 -2.88 -27.35
N ALA A 201 -17.21 -2.92 -27.25
CA ALA A 201 -17.94 -4.05 -26.68
C ALA A 201 -17.54 -5.37 -27.36
N ARG A 202 -17.56 -5.41 -28.69
CA ARG A 202 -17.13 -6.57 -29.47
C ARG A 202 -15.72 -7.01 -29.13
N GLN A 203 -14.77 -6.07 -29.15
CA GLN A 203 -13.35 -6.37 -28.86
C GLN A 203 -13.19 -6.99 -27.48
N VAL A 204 -13.88 -6.45 -26.48
CA VAL A 204 -13.79 -6.96 -25.11
C VAL A 204 -14.45 -8.33 -24.96
N PHE A 205 -15.64 -8.54 -25.53
CA PHE A 205 -16.31 -9.83 -25.47
C PHE A 205 -15.51 -10.95 -26.15
N THR A 206 -14.82 -10.65 -27.26
CA THR A 206 -13.93 -11.64 -27.93
C THR A 206 -12.68 -12.00 -27.13
N ARG A 207 -12.34 -11.24 -26.09
CA ARG A 207 -11.20 -11.52 -25.20
C ARG A 207 -11.58 -12.40 -24.00
N ILE A 208 -12.87 -12.63 -23.76
CA ILE A 208 -13.33 -13.51 -22.67
C ILE A 208 -12.98 -14.94 -23.05
N GLU A 209 -12.18 -15.60 -22.21
CA GLU A 209 -11.72 -16.96 -22.45
C GLU A 209 -12.82 -18.01 -22.20
N ASP A 210 -12.70 -19.20 -22.81
CA ASP A 210 -13.64 -20.34 -22.70
C ASP A 210 -13.77 -20.95 -21.28
N HIS A 211 -13.08 -20.41 -20.28
CA HIS A 211 -13.12 -20.85 -18.89
C HIS A 211 -14.14 -20.09 -18.02
N VAL A 212 -15.08 -19.36 -18.65
CA VAL A 212 -16.27 -18.84 -17.97
C VAL A 212 -17.33 -19.93 -17.80
N ASP A 213 -18.30 -19.71 -16.91
CA ASP A 213 -19.44 -20.61 -16.78
C ASP A 213 -20.32 -20.58 -18.05
N GLU A 214 -21.11 -21.64 -18.24
CA GLU A 214 -21.91 -21.84 -19.45
C GLU A 214 -22.91 -20.71 -19.69
N GLN A 215 -23.48 -20.12 -18.63
CA GLN A 215 -24.42 -19.01 -18.76
C GLN A 215 -23.71 -17.78 -19.30
N THR A 216 -22.57 -17.40 -18.71
CA THR A 216 -21.76 -16.28 -19.19
C THR A 216 -21.34 -16.49 -20.65
N GLN A 217 -20.95 -17.71 -21.03
CA GLN A 217 -20.58 -18.02 -22.42
C GLN A 217 -21.75 -17.81 -23.39
N GLN A 218 -22.95 -18.27 -23.03
CA GLN A 218 -24.16 -18.08 -23.83
C GLN A 218 -24.52 -16.60 -23.98
N GLU A 219 -24.44 -15.82 -22.89
CA GLU A 219 -24.72 -14.38 -22.91
C GLU A 219 -23.73 -13.62 -23.80
N VAL A 220 -22.43 -13.91 -23.69
CA VAL A 220 -21.39 -13.32 -24.55
C VAL A 220 -21.66 -13.62 -26.02
N GLN A 221 -22.05 -14.86 -26.36
CA GLN A 221 -22.39 -15.23 -27.72
C GLN A 221 -23.61 -14.47 -28.24
N GLN A 222 -24.66 -14.33 -27.44
CA GLN A 222 -25.84 -13.54 -27.80
C GLN A 222 -25.49 -12.06 -28.05
N PHE A 223 -24.61 -11.48 -27.23
CA PHE A 223 -24.15 -10.11 -27.45
C PHE A 223 -23.37 -9.95 -28.75
N LEU A 224 -22.48 -10.89 -29.08
CA LEU A 224 -21.73 -10.86 -30.33
C LEU A 224 -22.65 -10.98 -31.55
N GLU A 225 -23.67 -11.82 -31.49
CA GLU A 225 -24.69 -11.96 -32.54
C GLU A 225 -25.52 -10.67 -32.71
N ALA A 226 -25.95 -10.06 -31.60
CA ALA A 226 -26.65 -8.78 -31.64
C ALA A 226 -25.79 -7.66 -32.27
N LEU A 227 -24.50 -7.63 -31.92
CA LEU A 227 -23.52 -6.69 -32.49
C LEU A 227 -23.31 -6.90 -33.99
N ASP A 228 -23.46 -8.13 -34.51
CA ASP A 228 -23.39 -8.41 -35.94
C ASP A 228 -24.59 -7.85 -36.70
N GLN A 229 -25.78 -7.89 -36.09
CA GLN A 229 -27.00 -7.33 -36.69
C GLN A 229 -26.94 -5.81 -36.79
N VAL A 230 -26.43 -5.12 -35.77
CA VAL A 230 -26.27 -3.65 -35.76
C VAL A 230 -25.31 -3.17 -36.86
N LYS A 231 -24.29 -3.96 -37.22
CA LYS A 231 -23.34 -3.60 -38.28
C LYS A 231 -23.93 -3.73 -39.69
N GLN A 232 -25.02 -4.49 -39.85
CA GLN A 232 -25.66 -4.74 -41.14
C GLN A 232 -26.81 -3.76 -41.45
N SER A 233 -27.26 -2.97 -40.48
CA SER A 233 -28.28 -1.91 -40.61
C SER A 233 -27.66 -0.55 -40.90
#